data_AF-A0A354PEZ9-F1
#
_entry.id   AF-A0A354PEZ9-F1
#
_cell.length_a   1.000
_cell.length_b   1.000
_cell.length_c   1.000
_cell.angle_alpha   90.00
_cell.angle_beta   90.00
_cell.angle_gamma   90.00
#
_symmetry.space_group_name_H-M   'P 1'
#
loop_
_entity.id
_entity.type
_entity.pdbx_description
1 polymer ?
#
loop_
_entity_poly.entity_id
_entity_poly.type
_entity_poly.pdbx_seq_one_letter_code
_entity_poly.pdbx_strand_id
1 'polypeptide(L)'
;MIMSTAVLDDVVVDARPTTRSTPGDRLQAETTAVRLHIRWPGIRKTLDDTQKRRAADAFEADLKSLSAAKKLLDTSHPKFKAVSKVRSQAVAYWRGITLPYIEPGVRLIRRGDVSSFDSQLSQFSEELRQSVEQLDECYGELIQQARLRLGDLFSSEDYPASL
;
A
#
# COMPACT_ATOMS: atom_id res chain seq x y z
N MET A 1 18.67 4.82 36.77
CA MET A 1 18.88 5.39 35.42
C MET A 1 17.71 6.32 35.15
N ILE A 2 17.89 7.62 35.38
CA ILE A 2 16.81 8.61 35.39
C ILE A 2 16.76 9.26 34.01
N MET A 3 15.69 9.02 33.25
CA MET A 3 15.44 9.65 31.95
C MET A 3 14.91 11.07 32.21
N SER A 4 15.73 12.07 31.93
CA SER A 4 15.38 13.48 32.00
C SER A 4 14.72 13.91 30.69
N THR A 5 13.39 14.04 30.69
CA THR A 5 12.64 14.75 29.66
C THR A 5 12.76 16.25 29.94
N ALA A 6 13.61 16.93 29.17
CA ALA A 6 13.67 18.39 29.18
C ALA A 6 12.44 18.95 28.46
N VAL A 7 11.43 19.34 29.24
CA VAL A 7 10.43 20.31 28.82
C VAL A 7 11.17 21.63 28.65
N LEU A 8 11.10 22.23 27.46
CA LEU A 8 11.66 23.55 27.20
C LEU A 8 10.85 24.58 27.98
N ASP A 9 11.39 25.01 29.11
CA ASP A 9 10.90 26.15 29.88
C ASP A 9 11.05 27.45 29.08
N ASP A 10 9.96 28.19 29.03
CA ASP A 10 9.81 29.48 28.37
C ASP A 10 10.38 30.59 29.27
N VAL A 11 11.58 31.08 28.97
CA VAL A 11 12.12 32.30 29.60
C VAL A 11 11.91 33.48 28.67
N VAL A 12 10.95 34.32 29.05
CA VAL A 12 10.61 35.60 28.42
C VAL A 12 11.56 36.69 28.91
N VAL A 13 12.45 37.21 28.06
CA VAL A 13 12.84 38.64 28.03
C VAL A 13 13.35 39.02 26.62
N ASP A 14 12.63 39.91 25.95
CA ASP A 14 13.10 41.18 25.34
C ASP A 14 12.35 41.52 24.02
N ALA A 15 11.85 42.75 23.97
CA ALA A 15 10.84 43.23 23.03
C ALA A 15 11.45 43.68 21.69
N ARG A 16 11.33 42.83 20.67
CA ARG A 16 11.23 43.21 19.25
C ARG A 16 10.04 42.45 18.66
N PRO A 17 9.18 43.04 17.81
CA PRO A 17 8.17 42.29 17.09
C PRO A 17 8.85 41.54 15.92
N THR A 18 9.78 40.66 16.25
CA THR A 18 10.10 39.54 15.38
C THR A 18 8.88 38.65 15.52
N THR A 19 8.02 38.58 14.51
CA THR A 19 7.03 37.50 14.40
C THR A 19 7.81 36.19 14.48
N ARG A 20 8.00 35.67 15.70
CA ARG A 20 8.64 34.38 15.94
C ARG A 20 7.65 33.38 15.41
N SER A 21 7.81 33.00 14.15
CA SER A 21 7.04 31.95 13.52
C SER A 21 7.16 30.73 14.42
N THR A 22 6.02 30.24 14.92
CA THR A 22 6.04 29.01 15.70
C THR A 22 6.51 27.87 14.80
N PRO A 23 6.99 26.74 15.36
CA PRO A 23 7.24 25.55 14.56
C PRO A 23 6.04 25.13 13.69
N GLY A 24 4.81 25.34 14.18
CA GLY A 24 3.57 25.10 13.44
C GLY A 24 3.41 26.01 12.22
N ASP A 25 3.62 27.33 12.40
CA ASP A 25 3.52 28.30 11.30
C ASP A 25 4.52 27.99 10.18
N ARG A 26 5.76 27.61 10.55
CA ARG A 26 6.78 27.20 9.57
C ARG A 26 6.39 25.93 8.83
N LEU A 27 5.92 24.91 9.56
CA LEU A 27 5.48 23.66 8.95
C LEU A 27 4.34 23.92 7.95
N GLN A 28 3.36 24.75 8.31
CA GLN A 28 2.24 25.12 7.45
C GLN A 28 2.68 25.92 6.21
N ALA A 29 3.62 26.85 6.38
CA ALA A 29 4.15 27.67 5.30
C ALA A 29 5.00 26.85 4.32
N GLU A 30 5.84 25.94 4.81
CA GLU A 30 6.85 25.23 4.02
C GLU A 30 6.39 23.88 3.46
N THR A 31 5.28 23.32 3.97
CA THR A 31 4.79 22.00 3.54
C THR A 31 3.41 22.04 2.92
N THR A 32 3.08 21.00 2.15
CA THR A 32 1.75 20.73 1.63
C THR A 32 1.37 19.27 1.86
N ALA A 33 0.07 18.99 1.88
CA ALA A 33 -0.46 17.64 2.05
C ALA A 33 -0.43 16.86 0.73
N VAL A 34 -0.08 15.58 0.82
CA VAL A 34 -0.08 14.63 -0.30
C VAL A 34 -0.62 13.27 0.15
N ARG A 35 -1.21 12.53 -0.80
CA ARG A 35 -1.71 11.17 -0.61
C ARG A 35 -1.34 10.33 -1.82
N LEU A 36 -0.84 9.11 -1.59
CA LEU A 36 -0.58 8.12 -2.62
C LEU A 36 -1.70 7.07 -2.61
N HIS A 37 -2.32 6.83 -3.77
CA HIS A 37 -3.34 5.81 -3.93
C HIS A 37 -2.95 4.87 -5.08
N ILE A 38 -2.85 3.58 -4.79
CA ILE A 38 -2.51 2.53 -5.76
C ILE A 38 -3.63 1.49 -5.71
N ARG A 39 -4.34 1.30 -6.83
CA ARG A 39 -5.30 0.21 -6.98
C ARG A 39 -4.51 -1.09 -7.17
N TRP A 40 -5.00 -2.16 -6.56
CA TRP A 40 -4.31 -3.45 -6.58
C TRP A 40 -5.32 -4.58 -6.81
N PRO A 41 -5.01 -5.58 -7.64
CA PRO A 41 -5.91 -6.70 -7.86
C PRO A 41 -6.07 -7.54 -6.60
N GLY A 42 -7.26 -8.11 -6.43
CA GLY A 42 -7.51 -9.09 -5.38
C GLY A 42 -6.70 -10.36 -5.63
N ILE A 43 -5.72 -10.66 -4.78
CA ILE A 43 -4.84 -11.85 -4.93
C ILE A 43 -5.38 -13.09 -4.22
N ARG A 44 -6.38 -12.93 -3.35
CA ARG A 44 -6.98 -13.99 -2.54
C ARG A 44 -8.47 -13.74 -2.43
N LYS A 45 -9.25 -14.82 -2.33
CA LYS A 45 -10.68 -14.77 -2.01
C LYS A 45 -10.96 -15.73 -0.86
N THR A 46 -11.70 -15.24 0.13
CA THR A 46 -12.18 -16.06 1.25
C THR A 46 -13.09 -17.16 0.70
N LEU A 47 -12.96 -18.38 1.24
CA LEU A 47 -13.86 -19.48 0.90
C LEU A 47 -15.30 -19.14 1.34
N ASP A 48 -16.29 -19.62 0.60
CA ASP A 48 -17.68 -19.53 1.05
C ASP A 48 -17.94 -20.44 2.26
N ASP A 49 -19.10 -20.28 2.91
CA ASP A 49 -19.42 -21.04 4.12
C ASP A 49 -19.52 -22.55 3.88
N THR A 50 -19.90 -22.98 2.68
CA THR A 50 -19.99 -24.40 2.34
C THR A 50 -18.59 -25.01 2.19
N GLN A 51 -17.69 -24.30 1.53
CA GLN A 51 -16.28 -24.67 1.36
C GLN A 51 -15.53 -24.66 2.69
N LYS A 52 -15.80 -23.67 3.56
CA LYS A 52 -15.22 -23.62 4.91
C LYS A 52 -15.69 -24.77 5.79
N ARG A 53 -16.97 -25.15 5.73
CA ARG A 53 -17.49 -26.34 6.45
C ARG A 53 -16.77 -27.60 6.02
N ARG A 54 -16.64 -27.83 4.70
CA ARG A 54 -15.90 -28.99 4.18
C ARG A 54 -14.45 -29.02 4.68
N ALA A 55 -13.79 -27.86 4.75
CA ALA A 55 -12.44 -27.78 5.31
C ALA A 55 -12.41 -28.04 6.83
N ALA A 56 -13.36 -27.48 7.58
CA ALA A 56 -13.48 -27.69 9.02
C ALA A 56 -13.71 -29.18 9.35
N ASP A 57 -14.59 -29.85 8.62
CA ASP A 57 -14.86 -31.28 8.77
C ASP A 57 -13.61 -32.12 8.49
N ALA A 58 -12.81 -31.76 7.48
CA ALA A 58 -11.58 -32.47 7.13
C ALA A 58 -10.47 -32.36 8.19
N PHE A 59 -10.50 -31.32 9.03
CA PHE A 59 -9.54 -31.09 10.11
C PHE A 59 -10.15 -31.28 11.52
N GLU A 60 -11.39 -31.76 11.61
CA GLU A 60 -12.16 -31.86 12.86
C GLU A 60 -12.12 -30.55 13.69
N ALA A 61 -12.11 -29.42 13.00
CA ALA A 61 -11.94 -28.10 13.60
C ALA A 61 -13.29 -27.38 13.77
N ASP A 62 -13.39 -26.55 14.81
CA ASP A 62 -14.52 -25.63 14.95
C ASP A 62 -14.50 -24.57 13.84
N LEU A 63 -15.61 -24.44 13.12
CA LEU A 63 -15.77 -23.51 12.00
C LEU A 63 -15.52 -22.05 12.40
N LYS A 64 -15.86 -21.66 13.64
CA LYS A 64 -15.64 -20.28 14.13
C LYS A 64 -14.16 -19.99 14.41
N SER A 65 -13.37 -21.04 14.59
CA SER A 65 -11.95 -20.98 14.88
C SER A 65 -11.07 -21.21 13.62
N LEU A 66 -11.69 -21.41 12.45
CA LEU A 66 -11.01 -21.64 11.18
C LEU A 66 -11.23 -20.49 10.18
N SER A 67 -10.13 -20.05 9.54
CA SER A 67 -10.18 -19.16 8.37
C SER A 67 -9.49 -19.82 7.19
N ALA A 68 -10.12 -19.73 6.02
CA ALA A 68 -9.58 -20.28 4.79
C ALA A 68 -9.82 -19.32 3.61
N ALA A 69 -8.80 -19.17 2.78
CA ALA A 69 -8.86 -18.36 1.56
C ALA A 69 -8.09 -19.03 0.43
N LYS A 70 -8.62 -18.98 -0.78
CA LYS A 70 -7.94 -19.43 -2.00
C LYS A 70 -7.05 -18.32 -2.55
N LYS A 71 -5.86 -18.70 -3.02
CA LYS A 71 -4.95 -17.79 -3.72
C LYS A 71 -5.37 -17.75 -5.20
N LEU A 72 -5.79 -16.58 -5.68
CA LEU A 72 -6.31 -16.42 -7.04
C LEU A 72 -5.19 -16.35 -8.07
N LEU A 73 -4.18 -15.52 -7.80
CA LEU A 73 -3.06 -15.27 -8.72
C LEU A 73 -1.74 -15.73 -8.12
N ASP A 74 -0.85 -16.26 -8.97
CA ASP A 74 0.49 -16.60 -8.51
C ASP A 74 1.38 -15.37 -8.35
N THR A 75 1.46 -14.89 -7.11
CA THR A 75 2.36 -13.79 -6.76
C THR A 75 3.85 -14.12 -6.90
N SER A 76 4.23 -15.38 -7.11
CA SER A 76 5.62 -15.78 -7.33
C SER A 76 6.07 -15.62 -8.78
N HIS A 77 5.12 -15.45 -9.72
CA HIS A 77 5.40 -15.30 -11.15
C HIS A 77 6.29 -14.07 -11.41
N PRO A 78 7.33 -14.16 -12.26
CA PRO A 78 8.26 -13.06 -12.50
C PRO A 78 7.58 -11.74 -12.91
N LYS A 79 6.60 -11.80 -13.83
CA LYS A 79 5.84 -10.62 -14.25
C LYS A 79 5.00 -10.01 -13.10
N PHE A 80 4.45 -10.83 -12.22
CA PHE A 80 3.73 -10.33 -11.03
C PHE A 80 4.69 -9.68 -10.01
N LYS A 81 5.87 -10.28 -9.83
CA LYS A 81 6.93 -9.71 -8.99
C LYS A 81 7.41 -8.36 -9.53
N ALA A 82 7.49 -8.18 -10.84
CA ALA A 82 7.84 -6.91 -11.46
C ALA A 82 6.84 -5.80 -11.07
N VAL A 83 5.53 -6.04 -11.25
CA VAL A 83 4.47 -5.10 -10.82
C VAL A 83 4.57 -4.81 -9.31
N SER A 84 4.79 -5.85 -8.50
CA SER A 84 4.93 -5.72 -7.04
C SER A 84 6.16 -4.90 -6.62
N LYS A 85 7.25 -5.02 -7.39
CA LYS A 85 8.49 -4.27 -7.17
C LYS A 85 8.27 -2.78 -7.41
N VAL A 86 7.67 -2.39 -8.53
CA VAL A 86 7.37 -0.98 -8.84
C VAL A 86 6.47 -0.37 -7.75
N ARG A 87 5.39 -1.07 -7.36
CA ARG A 87 4.54 -0.63 -6.25
C ARG A 87 5.33 -0.42 -4.96
N SER A 88 6.20 -1.36 -4.61
CA SER A 88 6.99 -1.29 -3.37
C SER A 88 7.96 -0.10 -3.40
N GLN A 89 8.58 0.16 -4.55
CA GLN A 89 9.45 1.32 -4.77
C GLN A 89 8.68 2.64 -4.64
N ALA A 90 7.49 2.75 -5.26
CA ALA A 90 6.66 3.94 -5.18
C ALA A 90 6.23 4.25 -3.73
N VAL A 91 5.80 3.22 -2.99
CA VAL A 91 5.42 3.37 -1.57
C VAL A 91 6.62 3.73 -0.70
N ALA A 92 7.78 3.11 -0.93
CA ALA A 92 8.99 3.40 -0.17
C ALA A 92 9.47 4.84 -0.43
N TYR A 93 9.48 5.27 -1.69
CA TYR A 93 9.81 6.64 -2.08
C TYR A 93 8.88 7.65 -1.43
N TRP A 94 7.56 7.47 -1.57
CA TRP A 94 6.56 8.34 -0.94
C TRP A 94 6.77 8.43 0.57
N ARG A 95 6.98 7.31 1.27
CA ARG A 95 7.23 7.32 2.72
C ARG A 95 8.56 7.98 3.09
N GLY A 96 9.58 7.85 2.25
CA GLY A 96 10.93 8.36 2.51
C GLY A 96 11.05 9.88 2.40
N ILE A 97 10.26 10.52 1.54
CA ILE A 97 10.34 11.97 1.32
C ILE A 97 9.22 12.76 2.01
N THR A 98 8.28 12.08 2.67
CA THR A 98 7.12 12.72 3.30
C THR A 98 6.99 12.36 4.78
N LEU A 99 6.38 13.23 5.56
CA LEU A 99 6.15 13.07 6.99
C LEU A 99 4.72 12.60 7.27
N PRO A 100 4.50 11.70 8.26
CA PRO A 100 3.14 11.32 8.65
C PRO A 100 2.36 12.53 9.18
N TYR A 101 1.05 12.56 8.93
CA TYR A 101 0.13 13.56 9.46
C TYR A 101 -0.99 12.89 10.28
N ILE A 102 -1.71 13.69 11.06
CA ILE A 102 -2.80 13.21 11.94
C ILE A 102 -3.93 12.53 11.16
N GLU A 103 -4.15 12.97 9.91
CA GLU A 103 -5.16 12.38 9.04
C GLU A 103 -4.65 11.07 8.40
N PRO A 104 -5.36 9.95 8.56
CA PRO A 104 -4.95 8.68 7.98
C PRO A 104 -4.75 8.75 6.46
N GLY A 105 -3.59 8.29 6.00
CA GLY A 105 -3.23 8.27 4.58
C GLY A 105 -2.80 9.62 4.00
N VAL A 106 -2.82 10.70 4.81
CA VAL A 106 -2.25 11.99 4.43
C VAL A 106 -0.83 12.10 4.98
N ARG A 107 0.07 12.67 4.18
CA ARG A 107 1.45 12.95 4.55
C ARG A 107 1.84 14.35 4.11
N LEU A 108 2.78 14.97 4.80
CA LEU A 108 3.29 16.29 4.48
C LEU A 108 4.57 16.17 3.66
N ILE A 109 4.69 16.96 2.59
CA ILE A 109 5.90 17.13 1.79
C ILE A 109 6.30 18.60 1.78
N ARG A 110 7.60 18.91 1.70
CA ARG A 110 8.04 20.29 1.49
C ARG A 110 7.56 20.80 0.13
N ARG A 111 7.11 22.06 0.07
CA ARG A 111 6.61 22.68 -1.17
C ARG A 111 7.66 22.68 -2.28
N GLY A 112 8.93 22.87 -1.94
CA GLY A 112 10.04 22.83 -2.91
C GLY A 112 10.27 21.46 -3.56
N ASP A 113 9.82 20.37 -2.91
CA ASP A 113 10.01 19.00 -3.39
C ASP A 113 8.80 18.49 -4.18
N VAL A 114 7.74 19.30 -4.35
CA VAL A 114 6.49 18.87 -5.02
C VAL A 114 6.74 18.51 -6.49
N SER A 115 7.51 19.31 -7.22
CA SER A 115 7.77 19.06 -8.65
C SER A 115 8.60 17.80 -8.89
N SER A 116 9.60 17.55 -8.05
CA SER A 116 10.42 16.33 -8.14
C SER A 116 9.63 15.09 -7.72
N PHE A 117 8.79 15.22 -6.68
CA PHE A 117 7.85 14.19 -6.27
C PHE A 117 6.87 13.80 -7.39
N ASP A 118 6.25 14.80 -8.03
CA ASP A 118 5.31 14.58 -9.13
C ASP A 118 5.98 13.90 -10.34
N SER A 119 7.17 14.35 -10.70
CA SER A 119 7.97 13.74 -11.77
C SER A 119 8.30 12.27 -11.47
N GLN A 120 8.75 11.98 -10.24
CA GLN A 120 9.09 10.62 -9.84
C GLN A 120 7.88 9.71 -9.74
N LEU A 121 6.73 10.20 -9.24
CA LEU A 121 5.49 9.43 -9.21
C LEU A 121 4.95 9.17 -10.61
N SER A 122 5.09 10.13 -11.53
CA SER A 122 4.73 9.93 -12.94
C SER A 122 5.58 8.82 -13.58
N GLN A 123 6.88 8.77 -13.28
CA GLN A 123 7.74 7.68 -13.71
C GLN A 123 7.28 6.33 -13.14
N PHE A 124 7.00 6.24 -11.83
CA PHE A 124 6.49 4.99 -11.24
C PHE A 124 5.13 4.58 -11.81
N SER A 125 4.26 5.54 -12.14
CA SER A 125 2.97 5.28 -12.77
C SER A 125 3.16 4.64 -14.15
N GLU A 126 4.09 5.16 -14.95
CA GLU A 126 4.39 4.64 -16.28
C GLU A 126 5.07 3.26 -16.22
N GLU A 127 6.06 3.09 -15.33
CA GLU A 127 6.70 1.78 -15.09
C GLU A 127 5.68 0.73 -14.61
N LEU A 128 4.73 1.14 -13.77
CA LEU A 128 3.66 0.27 -13.29
C LEU A 128 2.74 -0.12 -14.45
N ARG A 129 2.32 0.83 -15.28
CA ARG A 129 1.48 0.58 -16.47
C ARG A 129 2.13 -0.44 -17.39
N GLN A 130 3.40 -0.22 -17.75
CA GLN A 130 4.16 -1.14 -18.61
C GLN A 130 4.30 -2.54 -17.99
N SER A 131 4.56 -2.61 -16.68
CA SER A 131 4.65 -3.89 -15.98
C SER A 131 3.31 -4.64 -15.93
N VAL A 132 2.20 -3.91 -15.81
CA VAL A 132 0.84 -4.48 -15.84
C VAL A 132 0.51 -4.99 -17.24
N GLU A 133 0.84 -4.25 -18.30
CA GLU A 133 0.65 -4.70 -19.69
C GLU A 133 1.39 -6.00 -19.95
N GLN A 134 2.65 -6.08 -19.53
CA GLN A 134 3.41 -7.33 -19.63
C GLN A 134 2.78 -8.46 -18.83
N LEU A 135 2.23 -8.19 -17.64
CA LEU A 135 1.53 -9.20 -16.84
C LEU A 135 0.23 -9.65 -17.52
N ASP A 136 -0.49 -8.74 -18.17
CA ASP A 136 -1.75 -9.01 -18.85
C ASP A 136 -1.56 -9.98 -20.03
N GLU A 137 -0.45 -9.87 -20.77
CA GLU A 137 -0.06 -10.81 -21.84
C GLU A 137 -0.03 -12.28 -21.39
N CYS A 138 0.38 -12.55 -20.13
CA CYS A 138 0.42 -13.90 -19.57
C CYS A 138 -0.75 -14.18 -18.61
N TYR A 139 -1.72 -13.27 -18.50
CA TYR A 139 -2.79 -13.38 -17.53
C TYR A 139 -3.67 -14.61 -17.77
N GLY A 140 -3.95 -14.93 -19.04
CA GLY A 140 -4.65 -16.15 -19.42
C GLY A 140 -3.93 -17.42 -18.93
N GLU A 141 -2.60 -17.48 -19.05
CA GLU A 141 -1.79 -18.59 -18.53
C GLU A 141 -1.90 -18.69 -17.00
N LEU A 142 -1.82 -17.55 -16.30
CA LEU A 142 -1.97 -17.50 -14.84
C LEU A 142 -3.34 -18.02 -14.38
N ILE A 143 -4.40 -17.72 -15.12
CA ILE A 143 -5.75 -18.24 -14.86
C ILE A 143 -5.80 -19.75 -15.07
N GLN A 144 -5.21 -20.28 -16.16
CA GLN A 144 -5.16 -21.73 -16.40
C GLN A 144 -4.37 -22.45 -15.29
N GLN A 145 -3.22 -21.92 -14.90
CA GLN A 145 -2.45 -22.44 -13.76
C GLN A 145 -3.23 -22.35 -12.45
N ALA A 146 -4.04 -21.31 -12.24
CA ALA A 146 -4.91 -21.20 -11.08
C ALA A 146 -6.02 -22.25 -11.10
N ARG A 147 -6.65 -22.49 -12.25
CA ARG A 147 -7.65 -23.56 -12.42
C ARG A 147 -7.08 -24.93 -12.04
N LEU A 148 -5.89 -25.27 -12.54
CA LEU A 148 -5.22 -26.54 -12.22
C LEU A 148 -4.91 -26.68 -10.72
N ARG A 149 -4.46 -25.59 -10.07
CA ARG A 149 -4.10 -25.61 -8.64
C ARG A 149 -5.30 -25.60 -7.70
N LEU A 150 -6.37 -24.90 -8.06
CA LEU A 150 -7.55 -24.72 -7.22
C LEU A 150 -8.57 -25.83 -7.40
N GLY A 151 -8.57 -26.54 -8.53
CA GLY A 151 -9.53 -27.60 -8.82
C GLY A 151 -10.97 -27.11 -8.64
N ASP A 152 -11.74 -27.83 -7.82
CA ASP A 152 -13.14 -27.51 -7.49
C ASP A 152 -13.34 -26.15 -6.82
N LEU A 153 -12.28 -25.55 -6.26
CA LEU A 153 -12.35 -24.21 -5.66
C LEU A 153 -12.24 -23.09 -6.71
N PHE A 154 -11.94 -23.40 -7.98
CA PHE A 154 -11.83 -22.41 -9.03
C PHE A 154 -13.20 -21.83 -9.42
N SER A 155 -13.28 -20.50 -9.54
CA SER A 155 -14.41 -19.82 -10.18
C SER A 155 -13.89 -18.78 -11.17
N SER A 156 -14.42 -18.77 -12.40
CA SER A 156 -14.03 -17.78 -13.42
C SER A 156 -14.45 -16.36 -13.04
N GLU A 157 -15.51 -16.20 -12.25
CA GLU A 157 -16.00 -14.89 -11.79
C GLU A 157 -15.02 -14.18 -10.84
N ASP A 158 -14.03 -14.90 -10.29
CA ASP A 158 -12.99 -14.32 -9.44
C ASP A 158 -11.94 -13.54 -10.23
N TYR A 159 -11.96 -13.64 -11.55
CA TYR A 159 -10.94 -13.10 -12.45
C TYR A 159 -11.60 -12.08 -13.39
N PRO A 160 -11.23 -10.78 -13.33
CA PRO A 160 -11.69 -9.80 -14.31
C PRO A 160 -11.18 -10.13 -15.72
N ALA A 161 -11.79 -9.52 -16.74
CA ALA A 161 -11.40 -9.74 -18.13
C ALA A 161 -9.98 -9.24 -18.46
N SER A 162 -9.51 -8.22 -17.75
CA SER A 162 -8.15 -7.65 -17.83
C SER A 162 -7.75 -7.07 -16.47
N LEU A 163 -6.45 -6.84 -16.29
CA LEU A 163 -5.88 -6.24 -15.08
C LEU A 163 -5.91 -4.71 -15.02
#